data_AF-A0A1F8R2L0-F1
#
_entry.id   AF-A0A1F8R2L0-F1
#
_cell.length_a   1.000
_cell.length_b   1.000
_cell.length_c   1.000
_cell.angle_alpha   90.00
_cell.angle_beta   90.00
_cell.angle_gamma   90.00
#
_symmetry.space_group_name_H-M   'P 1'
#
loop_
_entity.id
_entity.type
_entity.pdbx_description
1 polymer ?
#
loop_
_entity_poly.entity_id
_entity_poly.type
_entity_poly.pdbx_seq_one_letter_code
_entity_poly.pdbx_strand_id
1 'polypeptide(L)'
;MTHAEEIMQAVATLVYIEGKDIFSREEIRQRIGVSRDDWDLGYTAIFQGMREDHPGGAPNVGEKFKGVFRQVRRGEHTLTPYGNELLKEFMS
;
A
#
# COMPACT_ATOMS: atom_id res chain seq x y z
N MET A 1 -5.21 -13.35 5.84
CA MET A 1 -4.67 -12.27 5.00
C MET A 1 -3.72 -11.47 5.88
N THR A 2 -2.54 -11.12 5.39
CA THR A 2 -1.61 -10.24 6.12
C THR A 2 -1.98 -8.77 5.88
N HIS A 3 -1.54 -7.86 6.75
CA HIS A 3 -1.77 -6.42 6.54
C HIS A 3 -1.27 -5.93 5.17
N ALA A 4 -0.17 -6.50 4.66
CA ALA A 4 0.34 -6.16 3.33
C ALA A 4 -0.61 -6.60 2.21
N GLU A 5 -1.22 -7.78 2.35
CA GLU A 5 -2.22 -8.29 1.40
C GLU A 5 -3.52 -7.47 1.45
N GLU A 6 -3.97 -7.07 2.65
CA GLU A 6 -5.13 -6.19 2.81
C GLU A 6 -4.89 -4.81 2.19
N ILE A 7 -3.68 -4.25 2.37
CA ILE A 7 -3.26 -3.02 1.69
C ILE A 7 -3.31 -3.20 0.17
N MET A 8 -2.76 -4.31 -0.37
CA MET A 8 -2.79 -4.57 -1.81
C MET A 8 -4.21 -4.69 -2.36
N GLN A 9 -5.11 -5.38 -1.66
CA GLN A 9 -6.50 -5.51 -2.08
C GLN A 9 -7.24 -4.16 -2.06
N ALA A 10 -7.00 -3.34 -1.04
CA ALA A 10 -7.56 -1.99 -0.97
C ALA A 10 -7.05 -1.10 -2.13
N VAL A 11 -5.75 -1.18 -2.44
CA VAL A 11 -5.16 -0.45 -3.57
C VAL A 11 -5.69 -0.97 -4.92
N ALA A 12 -5.92 -2.28 -5.07
CA ALA A 12 -6.52 -2.85 -6.27
C ALA A 12 -7.89 -2.23 -6.54
N THR A 13 -8.69 -2.04 -5.49
CA THR A 13 -9.99 -1.37 -5.58
C THR A 13 -9.83 0.09 -6.00
N LEU A 14 -8.94 0.84 -5.35
CA LEU A 14 -8.69 2.26 -5.68
C LEU A 14 -8.25 2.43 -7.14
N VAL A 15 -7.32 1.61 -7.62
CA VAL A 15 -6.74 1.75 -8.96
C VAL A 15 -7.71 1.25 -10.04
N TYR A 16 -8.24 0.03 -9.91
CA TYR A 16 -8.98 -0.60 -11.00
C TYR A 16 -10.48 -0.38 -10.97
N ILE A 17 -11.07 -0.18 -9.79
CA ILE A 17 -12.52 0.06 -9.68
C ILE A 17 -12.81 1.55 -9.67
N GLU A 18 -11.99 2.35 -9.00
CA GLU A 18 -12.19 3.80 -8.89
C GLU A 18 -11.35 4.64 -9.85
N GLY A 19 -10.38 4.03 -10.55
CA GLY A 19 -9.53 4.75 -11.52
C GLY A 19 -8.56 5.74 -10.87
N LYS A 20 -8.16 5.51 -9.61
CA LYS A 20 -7.24 6.38 -8.86
C LYS A 20 -5.81 5.87 -8.93
N ASP A 21 -5.01 6.49 -9.79
CA ASP A 21 -3.56 6.21 -9.88
C ASP A 21 -2.77 6.80 -8.70
N ILE A 22 -3.29 7.85 -8.06
CA ILE A 22 -2.70 8.48 -6.88
C ILE A 22 -3.66 8.32 -5.71
N PHE A 23 -3.14 7.85 -4.58
CA PHE A 23 -3.92 7.57 -3.38
C PHE A 23 -3.16 7.91 -2.10
N SER A 24 -3.92 8.07 -1.03
CA SER A 24 -3.43 8.35 0.32
C SER A 24 -3.55 7.12 1.22
N ARG A 25 -2.77 7.11 2.31
CA ARG A 25 -2.90 6.10 3.38
C ARG A 25 -4.30 6.12 4.02
N GLU A 26 -4.94 7.29 4.05
CA GLU A 26 -6.29 7.45 4.59
C GLU A 26 -7.34 6.76 3.70
N GLU A 27 -7.23 6.86 2.38
CA GLU A 27 -8.12 6.16 1.46
C GLU A 27 -7.95 4.64 1.54
N ILE A 28 -6.71 4.16 1.65
CA ILE A 28 -6.43 2.74 1.89
C ILE A 28 -7.09 2.29 3.20
N ARG A 29 -6.89 3.05 4.30
CA ARG A 29 -7.49 2.76 5.60
C ARG A 29 -9.02 2.69 5.54
N GLN A 30 -9.64 3.67 4.88
CA GLN A 30 -11.10 3.72 4.71
C GLN A 30 -11.61 2.51 3.91
N ARG A 31 -10.86 2.05 2.91
CA ARG A 31 -11.19 0.85 2.13
C ARG A 31 -11.06 -0.44 2.92
N ILE A 32 -10.05 -0.55 3.79
CA ILE A 32 -9.90 -1.69 4.69
C ILE A 32 -10.98 -1.66 5.80
N GLY A 33 -11.44 -0.47 6.18
CA GLY A 33 -12.52 -0.31 7.17
C GLY A 33 -12.07 -0.37 8.63
N VAL A 34 -10.78 -0.12 8.89
CA VAL A 34 -10.20 -0.14 10.24
C VAL A 34 -10.16 1.23 10.88
N SER A 35 -10.12 1.27 12.22
CA SER A 35 -9.96 2.52 12.95
C SER A 35 -8.59 3.17 12.68
N ARG A 36 -8.42 4.44 13.06
CA ARG A 36 -7.12 5.10 12.98
C ARG A 36 -6.10 4.43 13.92
N ASP A 37 -6.54 4.02 15.11
CA ASP A 37 -5.66 3.39 16.09
C ASP A 37 -5.15 2.04 15.59
N ASP A 38 -6.02 1.22 14.99
CA ASP A 38 -5.62 -0.05 14.37
C ASP A 38 -4.66 0.16 13.20
N TRP A 39 -4.90 1.19 12.39
CA TRP A 39 -4.01 1.57 11.30
C TRP A 39 -2.62 1.94 11.81
N ASP A 40 -2.55 2.76 12.85
CA ASP A 40 -1.29 3.22 13.44
C ASP A 40 -0.51 2.10 14.12
N LEU A 41 -1.20 1.15 14.76
CA LEU A 41 -0.60 -0.01 15.42
C LEU A 41 -0.10 -1.08 14.44
N GLY A 42 -0.83 -1.32 13.34
CA GLY A 42 -0.60 -2.50 12.49
C GLY A 42 -0.18 -2.22 11.04
N TYR A 43 -0.66 -1.14 10.44
CA TYR A 43 -0.58 -0.93 8.99
C TYR A 43 0.45 0.12 8.60
N THR A 44 0.63 1.16 9.43
CA THR A 44 1.55 2.26 9.12
C THR A 44 2.96 1.74 8.85
N ALA A 45 3.50 0.89 9.72
CA ALA A 45 4.86 0.38 9.54
C ALA A 45 4.99 -0.52 8.32
N ILE A 46 3.98 -1.35 8.04
CA ILE A 46 3.92 -2.24 6.87
C ILE A 46 3.88 -1.43 5.58
N PHE A 47 2.97 -0.45 5.48
CA PHE A 47 2.88 0.43 4.32
C PHE A 47 4.20 1.17 4.05
N GLN A 48 4.89 1.64 5.11
CA GLN A 48 6.21 2.26 4.94
C GLN A 48 7.25 1.26 4.41
N GLY A 49 7.23 0.00 4.84
CA GLY A 49 8.12 -1.05 4.32
C GLY A 49 7.83 -1.47 2.88
N MET A 50 6.62 -1.18 2.38
CA MET A 50 6.26 -1.44 1.00
C MET A 50 6.71 -0.35 0.02
N ARG A 51 7.23 0.78 0.51
CA ARG A 51 7.69 1.89 -0.32
C ARG A 51 9.12 1.65 -0.82
N GLU A 52 9.41 2.02 -2.07
CA GLU A 52 10.78 1.99 -2.62
C GLU A 52 11.66 3.13 -2.09
N ASP A 53 11.03 4.24 -1.72
CA ASP A 53 11.67 5.51 -1.35
C ASP A 53 11.69 5.74 0.17
N HIS A 54 11.59 4.67 0.96
CA HIS A 54 11.68 4.77 2.40
C HIS A 54 13.15 4.93 2.85
N PRO A 55 13.43 5.76 3.87
CA PRO A 55 14.81 6.11 4.28
C PRO A 55 15.56 4.98 5.04
N GLY A 56 15.22 3.71 4.82
CA GLY A 56 15.73 2.57 5.61
C GLY A 56 15.01 2.40 6.96
N GLY A 57 15.15 1.22 7.58
CA GLY A 57 14.62 0.93 8.92
C GLY A 57 13.14 0.52 9.01
N ALA A 58 12.48 0.27 7.88
CA ALA A 58 11.11 -0.25 7.87
C ALA A 58 11.08 -1.74 8.27
N PRO A 59 9.95 -2.24 8.82
CA PRO A 59 9.82 -3.65 9.17
C PRO A 59 10.08 -4.55 7.96
N ASN A 60 10.54 -5.77 8.24
CA ASN A 60 10.74 -6.79 7.21
C ASN A 60 9.37 -7.26 6.70
N VAL A 61 8.78 -6.50 5.78
CA VAL A 61 7.68 -6.98 4.95
C VAL A 61 8.22 -8.11 4.08
N GLY A 62 7.39 -9.10 3.77
CA GLY A 62 7.80 -10.20 2.89
C GLY A 62 8.40 -9.63 1.59
N GLU A 63 9.48 -10.24 1.09
CA GLU A 63 10.27 -9.71 -0.05
C GLU A 63 9.39 -9.30 -1.24
N LYS A 64 8.31 -10.06 -1.50
CA LYS A 64 7.32 -9.77 -2.56
C LYS A 64 6.56 -8.44 -2.42
N PHE A 65 6.63 -7.77 -1.28
CA PHE A 65 5.91 -6.52 -1.03
C PHE A 65 6.82 -5.30 -0.92
N LYS A 66 8.14 -5.47 -1.08
CA LYS A 66 9.09 -4.36 -1.06
C LYS A 66 9.03 -3.59 -2.37
N GLY A 67 9.13 -2.26 -2.30
CA GLY A 67 9.20 -1.42 -3.51
C GLY A 67 7.92 -1.40 -4.35
N VAL A 68 6.76 -1.68 -3.76
CA VAL A 68 5.45 -1.64 -4.41
C VAL A 68 4.97 -0.21 -4.62
N PHE A 69 5.26 0.68 -3.66
CA PHE A 69 4.79 2.07 -3.68
C PHE A 69 5.93 3.08 -3.79
N ARG A 70 5.61 4.28 -4.27
CA ARG A 70 6.49 5.46 -4.18
C ARG A 70 5.69 6.69 -3.80
N GLN A 71 6.31 7.63 -3.09
CA GLN A 71 5.67 8.89 -2.75
C GLN A 71 5.78 9.88 -3.92
N VAL A 72 4.65 10.48 -4.28
CA VAL A 72 4.60 11.55 -5.30
C VAL A 72 4.76 12.92 -4.64
N ARG A 73 4.05 13.13 -3.54
CA ARG A 73 4.18 14.29 -2.63
C ARG A 73 3.74 13.89 -1.23
N ARG A 74 3.92 14.78 -0.25
CA ARG A 74 3.59 14.49 1.15
C ARG A 74 2.14 13.98 1.28
N GLY A 75 1.98 12.72 1.67
CA GLY A 75 0.68 12.08 1.87
C GLY A 75 0.10 11.36 0.65
N GLU A 76 0.67 11.54 -0.54
CA GLU A 76 0.19 10.98 -1.80
C GLU A 76 1.20 10.02 -2.43
N HIS A 77 0.68 8.87 -2.88
CA HIS A 77 1.46 7.71 -3.25
C HIS A 77 0.90 7.12 -4.54
N THR A 78 1.76 6.43 -5.28
CA THR A 78 1.40 5.69 -6.49
C THR A 78 2.10 4.34 -6.46
N LEU A 79 1.62 3.40 -7.27
CA LEU A 79 2.34 2.17 -7.57
C LEU A 79 3.63 2.47 -8.34
N THR A 80 4.66 1.67 -8.09
CA THR A 80 5.85 1.56 -8.94
C THR A 80 5.53 0.67 -10.15
N PRO A 81 6.41 0.56 -11.16
CA PRO A 81 6.25 -0.45 -12.23
C PRO A 81 6.09 -1.87 -11.66
N TYR A 82 6.93 -2.23 -10.69
CA TYR A 82 6.83 -3.51 -9.98
C TYR A 82 5.49 -3.66 -9.24
N GLY A 83 5.06 -2.63 -8.50
CA GLY A 83 3.78 -2.64 -7.79
C GLY A 83 2.59 -2.84 -8.73
N ASN A 84 2.64 -2.28 -9.94
CA ASN A 84 1.61 -2.49 -10.96
C ASN A 84 1.59 -3.93 -11.49
N GLU A 85 2.74 -4.58 -11.65
CA GLU A 85 2.81 -5.98 -12.05
C GLU A 85 2.25 -6.88 -10.96
N LEU A 86 2.70 -6.68 -9.72
CA LEU A 86 2.21 -7.44 -8.57
C LEU A 86 0.70 -7.28 -8.37
N LEU A 87 0.17 -6.07 -8.53
CA LEU A 87 -1.26 -5.82 -8.33
C LEU A 87 -2.14 -6.59 -9.33
N LYS A 88 -1.65 -6.86 -10.55
CA LYS A 88 -2.37 -7.69 -11.53
C LYS A 88 -2.49 -9.14 -11.06
N GLU A 89 -1.48 -9.68 -10.38
CA GLU A 89 -1.52 -11.03 -9.81
C GLU A 89 -2.55 -11.14 -8.66
N PHE A 90 -2.85 -10.05 -7.97
CA PHE A 90 -3.88 -10.02 -6.93
C PHE A 90 -5.32 -9.97 -7.49
N MET A 91 -5.47 -9.69 -8.79
CA MET A 91 -6.76 -9.64 -9.46
C MET A 91 -7.06 -10.83 -10.36
N SER A 92 -6.06 -11.69 -10.61
CA SER A 92 -6.20 -12.93 -11.38
C SER A 92 -6.74 -14.06 -10.52
#